data_AF-A0A377V8T5-F1
#
_entry.id   AF-A0A377V8T5-F1
#
_cell.length_a   1.000
_cell.length_b   1.000
_cell.length_c   1.000
_cell.angle_alpha   90.00
_cell.angle_beta   90.00
_cell.angle_gamma   90.00
#
_symmetry.space_group_name_H-M   'P 1'
#
loop_
_entity.id
_entity.type
_entity.pdbx_description
1 polymer ?
#
loop_
_entity_poly.entity_id
_entity_poly.type
_entity_poly.pdbx_seq_one_letter_code
_entity_poly.pdbx_strand_id
1 'polypeptide(L)'
;MFFSLGAYFAGALEIIVYAGAIMVLFVFVVMMLNLGGTEIEQERKWLQPGIWIGPAILSAVLLVVIVYAILGINDQGIDGAAINAKEVGIALFGPYVLAVELASMLLLAGLVVAFHIGREERAGEVLSNRLNDSDKRKTEEHA
;
A
#
# COMPACT_ATOMS: atom_id res chain seq x y z
N MET A 1 6.99 13.13 15.96
CA MET A 1 7.62 12.06 16.76
C MET A 1 9.03 11.73 16.30
N PHE A 2 9.28 11.28 15.06
CA PHE A 2 10.65 10.94 14.62
C PHE A 2 11.69 12.05 14.83
N PHE A 3 11.35 13.30 14.51
CA PHE A 3 12.25 14.44 14.76
C PHE A 3 12.56 14.64 16.26
N SER A 4 11.60 14.38 17.15
CA SER A 4 11.77 14.51 18.60
C SER A 4 12.70 13.44 19.18
N LEU A 5 12.87 12.31 18.48
CA LEU A 5 13.79 11.22 18.85
C LEU A 5 15.18 11.36 18.19
N GLY A 6 15.46 12.50 17.54
CA GLY A 6 16.73 12.70 16.81
C GLY A 6 16.82 11.97 15.47
N ALA A 7 15.75 11.29 15.02
CA ALA A 7 15.73 10.48 13.80
C ALA A 7 15.33 11.32 12.55
N TYR A 8 16.15 12.30 12.18
CA TYR A 8 15.82 13.26 11.12
C TYR A 8 15.69 12.62 9.72
N PHE A 9 16.56 11.66 9.40
CA PHE A 9 16.47 10.96 8.12
C PHE A 9 15.17 10.16 7.97
N ALA A 10 14.79 9.41 9.02
CA ALA A 10 13.54 8.65 9.03
C ALA A 10 12.31 9.58 8.97
N GLY A 11 12.31 10.68 9.72
CA GLY A 11 11.24 11.67 9.67
C GLY A 11 11.07 12.32 8.29
N ALA A 12 12.18 12.62 7.61
CA ALA A 12 12.13 13.14 6.24
C ALA A 12 11.62 12.10 5.24
N LEU A 13 12.04 10.83 5.34
CA LEU A 13 11.55 9.74 4.50
C LEU A 13 10.06 9.47 4.71
N GLU A 14 9.56 9.53 5.94
CA GLU A 14 8.13 9.41 6.25
C GLU A 14 7.30 10.46 5.50
N ILE A 15 7.78 11.70 5.46
CA ILE A 15 7.08 12.78 4.75
C ILE A 15 7.15 12.58 3.24
N ILE A 16 8.35 12.33 2.68
CA ILE A 16 8.56 12.31 1.23
C ILE A 16 8.01 11.03 0.60
N VAL A 17 8.25 9.87 1.20
CA VAL A 17 7.92 8.57 0.62
C VAL A 17 6.54 8.09 1.09
N TYR A 18 6.34 8.00 2.41
CA TYR A 18 5.09 7.43 2.94
C TYR A 18 3.91 8.38 2.69
N ALA A 19 3.96 9.59 3.24
CA ALA A 19 2.91 10.56 3.02
C ALA A 19 2.92 11.11 1.57
N GLY A 20 4.10 11.36 1.00
CA GLY A 20 4.24 12.05 -0.29
C GLY A 20 3.99 11.19 -1.53
N ALA A 21 4.33 9.90 -1.51
CA ALA A 21 4.15 9.02 -2.68
C ALA A 21 3.08 7.96 -2.44
N ILE A 22 3.18 7.20 -1.35
CA ILE A 22 2.29 6.05 -1.09
C ILE A 22 0.86 6.53 -0.83
N MET A 23 0.67 7.42 0.14
CA MET A 23 -0.67 7.93 0.46
C MET A 23 -1.30 8.69 -0.71
N VAL A 24 -0.50 9.45 -1.47
CA VAL A 24 -0.99 10.18 -2.67
C VAL A 24 -1.44 9.20 -3.75
N LEU A 25 -0.71 8.11 -4.00
CA LEU A 25 -1.14 7.05 -4.92
C LEU A 25 -2.47 6.43 -4.49
N PHE A 26 -2.64 6.13 -3.20
CA PHE A 26 -3.91 5.60 -2.69
C PHE A 26 -5.06 6.58 -2.88
N VAL A 27 -4.88 7.85 -2.52
CA VAL A 27 -5.92 8.88 -2.70
C VAL A 27 -6.29 9.02 -4.18
N PHE A 28 -5.29 9.01 -5.07
CA PHE A 28 -5.51 9.06 -6.51
C PHE A 28 -6.34 7.86 -7.01
N VAL A 29 -6.00 6.65 -6.58
CA VAL A 29 -6.73 5.43 -6.96
C VAL A 29 -8.17 5.44 -6.42
N VAL A 30 -8.36 5.75 -5.15
CA VAL A 30 -9.70 5.81 -4.53
C VAL A 30 -10.57 6.86 -5.22
N MET A 31 -10.00 8.01 -5.58
CA MET A 31 -10.70 9.07 -6.30
C MET A 31 -11.05 8.68 -7.73
N MET A 32 -10.15 7.99 -8.44
CA MET A 32 -10.42 7.48 -9.79
C MET A 32 -11.54 6.44 -9.80
N LEU A 33 -11.58 5.56 -8.80
CA LEU A 33 -12.59 4.51 -8.68
C LEU A 33 -13.97 5.04 -8.26
N ASN A 34 -14.07 6.30 -7.83
CA ASN A 34 -15.30 7.02 -7.47
C ASN A 34 -16.39 6.12 -6.86
N LEU A 35 -16.06 5.50 -5.71
CA LEU A 35 -16.92 4.53 -5.04
C LEU A 35 -18.27 5.20 -4.70
N GLY A 36 -19.34 4.76 -5.38
CA GLY A 36 -20.67 5.38 -5.33
C GLY A 36 -21.48 5.04 -4.08
N GLY A 37 -22.44 5.90 -3.73
CA GLY A 37 -23.16 5.89 -2.45
C GLY A 37 -24.00 4.66 -2.09
N THR A 38 -24.12 3.65 -2.96
CA THR A 38 -24.74 2.35 -2.63
C THR A 38 -23.89 1.52 -1.67
N GLU A 39 -22.57 1.76 -1.60
CA GLU A 39 -21.65 1.11 -0.66
C GLU A 39 -21.88 1.58 0.80
N ILE A 40 -22.37 2.81 1.00
CA ILE A 40 -22.49 3.43 2.33
C ILE A 40 -23.43 2.64 3.26
N GLU A 41 -24.51 2.10 2.71
CA GLU A 41 -25.49 1.34 3.50
C GLU A 41 -24.97 -0.06 3.85
N GLN A 42 -24.10 -0.63 3.01
CA GLN A 42 -23.40 -1.89 3.26
C GLN A 42 -22.26 -1.70 4.28
N GLU A 43 -21.46 -0.64 4.16
CA GLU A 43 -20.44 -0.26 5.14
C GLU A 43 -21.06 -0.06 6.53
N ARG A 44 -22.21 0.62 6.60
CA ARG A 44 -22.93 0.83 7.87
C ARG A 44 -23.41 -0.47 8.51
N LYS A 45 -23.76 -1.48 7.72
CA LYS A 45 -24.10 -2.82 8.22
C LYS A 45 -22.86 -3.56 8.74
N TRP A 46 -21.70 -3.39 8.11
CA TRP A 46 -20.46 -4.03 8.52
C TRP A 46 -19.84 -3.39 9.78
N LEU A 47 -20.10 -2.11 10.00
CA LEU A 47 -19.72 -1.39 11.22
C LEU A 47 -20.69 -1.63 12.40
N GLN A 48 -21.62 -2.58 12.29
CA GLN A 48 -22.48 -2.93 13.40
C GLN A 48 -21.67 -3.55 14.55
N PRO A 49 -21.99 -3.22 15.81
CA PRO A 49 -21.23 -3.68 16.97
C PRO A 49 -21.08 -5.20 17.03
N GLY A 50 -22.09 -5.96 16.57
CA GLY A 50 -22.03 -7.43 16.52
C GLY A 50 -20.87 -7.99 15.68
N ILE A 51 -20.39 -7.24 14.69
CA ILE A 51 -19.29 -7.66 13.80
C ILE A 51 -17.95 -7.14 14.32
N TRP A 52 -17.86 -5.90 14.83
CA TRP A 52 -16.57 -5.36 15.29
C TRP A 52 -16.15 -5.87 16.66
N ILE A 53 -17.10 -6.22 17.55
CA ILE A 53 -16.79 -6.43 18.99
C ILE A 53 -15.77 -7.55 19.19
N GLY A 54 -15.89 -8.66 18.45
CA GLY A 54 -14.92 -9.76 18.52
C GLY A 54 -13.49 -9.32 18.17
N PRO A 55 -13.26 -8.78 16.96
CA PRO A 55 -11.95 -8.24 16.56
C PRO A 55 -11.43 -7.12 17.47
N ALA A 56 -12.32 -6.28 18.01
CA ALA A 56 -11.95 -5.19 18.93
C ALA A 56 -11.45 -5.74 20.27
N ILE A 57 -12.15 -6.72 20.85
CA ILE A 57 -11.71 -7.38 22.09
C ILE A 57 -10.38 -8.09 21.85
N LEU A 58 -10.24 -8.82 20.74
CA LEU A 58 -8.99 -9.50 20.43
C LEU A 58 -7.83 -8.50 20.27
N SER A 59 -8.04 -7.39 19.55
CA SER A 59 -7.08 -6.31 19.40
C SER A 59 -6.72 -5.67 20.75
N ALA A 60 -7.70 -5.48 21.63
CA ALA A 60 -7.48 -4.92 22.97
C ALA A 60 -6.67 -5.88 23.86
N VAL A 61 -6.97 -7.18 23.82
CA VAL A 61 -6.18 -8.20 24.53
C VAL A 61 -4.75 -8.23 24.01
N LEU A 62 -4.56 -8.23 22.69
CA LEU A 62 -3.22 -8.16 22.09
C LEU A 62 -2.47 -6.90 22.52
N LEU A 63 -3.14 -5.75 22.53
CA LEU A 63 -2.57 -4.50 23.00
C LEU A 63 -2.15 -4.56 24.48
N VAL A 64 -2.96 -5.15 25.35
CA VAL A 64 -2.61 -5.35 26.77
C VAL A 64 -1.38 -6.24 26.90
N VAL A 65 -1.32 -7.35 26.14
CA VAL A 65 -0.16 -8.25 26.16
C VAL A 65 1.12 -7.52 25.70
N ILE A 66 1.04 -6.75 24.62
CA ILE A 66 2.19 -5.98 24.11
C ILE A 66 2.62 -4.92 25.13
N VAL A 67 1.69 -4.16 25.70
CA VAL A 67 2.00 -3.12 26.70
C VAL A 67 2.62 -3.74 27.95
N TYR A 68 2.06 -4.85 28.45
CA TYR A 68 2.62 -5.56 29.60
C TYR A 68 4.05 -6.05 29.31
N ALA A 69 4.31 -6.60 28.13
CA ALA A 69 5.63 -7.02 27.72
C ALA A 69 6.63 -5.86 27.64
N ILE A 70 6.21 -4.70 27.12
CA ILE A 70 7.06 -3.49 27.02
C ILE A 70 7.37 -2.93 28.41
N LEU A 71 6.38 -2.82 29.30
CA LEU A 71 6.57 -2.29 30.65
C LEU A 71 7.45 -3.19 31.54
N GLY A 72 7.58 -4.47 31.19
CA GLY A 72 8.48 -5.41 31.87
C GLY A 72 9.95 -5.24 31.49
N ILE A 73 10.28 -4.40 30.51
CA ILE A 73 11.66 -4.13 30.08
C ILE A 73 12.18 -2.91 30.83
N ASN A 74 13.38 -3.02 31.39
CA ASN A 74 14.05 -1.88 32.04
C ASN A 74 14.40 -0.82 30.98
N ASP A 75 13.84 0.38 31.14
CA ASP A 75 14.14 1.51 30.27
C ASP A 75 15.58 1.97 30.49
N GLN A 76 16.43 1.72 29.50
CA GLN A 76 17.77 2.27 29.41
C GLN A 76 17.63 3.59 28.68
N GLY A 77 17.25 4.63 29.43
CA GLY A 77 16.83 5.93 28.89
C GLY A 77 17.64 6.38 27.67
N ILE A 78 16.92 6.80 26.63
CA ILE A 78 17.50 7.20 25.36
C ILE A 78 17.80 8.70 25.41
N ASP A 79 19.05 9.09 25.13
CA ASP A 79 19.53 10.49 25.19
C ASP A 79 18.97 11.40 24.08
N GLY A 80 18.14 10.85 23.18
CA GLY A 80 17.57 11.58 22.04
C GLY A 80 18.62 12.14 21.08
N ALA A 81 19.83 11.59 21.10
CA ALA A 81 20.94 12.06 20.28
C ALA A 81 20.56 12.05 18.79
N ALA A 82 20.83 13.16 18.11
CA ALA A 82 20.51 13.30 16.70
C ALA A 82 21.34 12.32 15.86
N ILE A 83 20.66 11.49 15.07
CA ILE A 83 21.27 10.53 14.16
C ILE A 83 21.40 11.19 12.79
N ASN A 84 22.62 11.25 12.25
CA ASN A 84 22.86 11.87 10.96
C ASN A 84 22.46 10.92 9.82
N ALA A 85 21.86 11.46 8.76
CA ALA A 85 21.55 10.72 7.53
C ALA A 85 22.79 10.01 6.94
N LYS A 86 23.99 10.63 7.09
CA LYS A 86 25.26 10.01 6.65
C LYS A 86 25.55 8.70 7.39
N GLU A 87 25.31 8.65 8.68
CA GLU A 87 25.54 7.44 9.49
C GLU A 87 24.59 6.31 9.08
N VAL A 88 23.32 6.66 8.83
CA VAL A 88 22.35 5.71 8.28
C VAL A 88 22.80 5.20 6.91
N GLY A 89 23.28 6.08 6.03
CA GLY A 89 23.79 5.69 4.71
C GLY A 89 25.01 4.75 4.79
N ILE A 90 25.95 5.01 5.70
CA ILE A 90 27.10 4.13 5.93
C ILE A 90 26.65 2.74 6.40
N ALA A 91 25.67 2.67 7.30
CA ALA A 91 25.11 1.40 7.73
C ALA A 91 24.39 0.68 6.57
N LEU A 92 23.59 1.40 5.80
CA LEU A 92 22.78 0.84 4.72
C LEU A 92 23.63 0.23 3.60
N PHE A 93 24.73 0.90 3.23
CA PHE A 93 25.63 0.45 2.16
C PHE A 93 26.88 -0.29 2.65
N GLY A 94 27.07 -0.43 3.96
CA GLY A 94 28.10 -1.26 4.57
C GLY A 94 27.50 -2.61 4.99
N PRO A 95 27.18 -2.80 6.28
CA PRO A 95 26.66 -4.07 6.80
C PRO A 95 25.33 -4.51 6.15
N TYR A 96 24.49 -3.58 5.71
CA TYR A 96 23.16 -3.89 5.15
C TYR A 96 23.07 -3.85 3.63
N VAL A 97 24.20 -3.93 2.91
CA VAL A 97 24.23 -3.85 1.44
C VAL A 97 23.29 -4.87 0.77
N LEU A 98 23.24 -6.10 1.29
CA LEU A 98 22.34 -7.14 0.78
C LEU A 98 20.86 -6.78 0.98
N ALA A 99 20.52 -6.08 2.08
CA ALA A 99 19.15 -5.65 2.31
C ALA A 99 18.71 -4.58 1.30
N VAL A 100 19.62 -3.67 0.91
CA VAL A 100 19.36 -2.67 -0.15
C VAL A 100 19.14 -3.36 -1.49
N GLU A 101 19.99 -4.34 -1.83
CA GLU A 101 19.86 -5.10 -3.07
C GLU A 101 18.53 -5.85 -3.13
N LEU A 102 18.16 -6.58 -2.08
CA LEU A 102 16.89 -7.28 -1.99
C LEU A 102 15.70 -6.32 -2.02
N ALA A 103 15.78 -5.16 -1.38
CA ALA A 103 14.72 -4.14 -1.44
C ALA A 103 14.53 -3.63 -2.89
N SER A 104 15.61 -3.44 -3.65
CA SER A 104 15.51 -3.05 -5.06
C SER A 104 14.83 -4.12 -5.92
N MET A 105 15.15 -5.40 -5.69
CA MET A 105 14.50 -6.53 -6.34
C MET A 105 13.02 -6.63 -5.96
N LEU A 106 12.69 -6.38 -4.69
CA LEU A 106 11.31 -6.34 -4.20
C LEU A 106 10.49 -5.24 -4.88
N LEU A 107 11.05 -4.03 -5.02
CA LEU A 107 10.39 -2.93 -5.72
C LEU A 107 10.22 -3.23 -7.22
N LEU A 108 11.23 -3.83 -7.86
CA LEU A 108 11.14 -4.25 -9.26
C LEU A 108 10.04 -5.30 -9.45
N ALA A 109 10.00 -6.33 -8.60
CA ALA A 109 8.96 -7.35 -8.63
C ALA A 109 7.57 -6.73 -8.41
N GLY A 110 7.44 -5.83 -7.44
CA GLY A 110 6.20 -5.08 -7.18
C GLY A 110 5.73 -4.29 -8.40
N LEU A 111 6.64 -3.58 -9.07
CA LEU A 111 6.35 -2.86 -10.32
C LEU A 111 5.84 -3.80 -11.42
N VAL A 112 6.53 -4.93 -11.64
CA VAL A 112 6.15 -5.91 -12.68
C VAL A 112 4.76 -6.48 -12.40
N VAL A 113 4.48 -6.86 -11.16
CA VAL A 113 3.17 -7.40 -10.75
C VAL A 113 2.07 -6.34 -10.87
N ALA A 114 2.32 -5.13 -10.39
CA ALA A 114 1.37 -4.03 -10.49
C ALA A 114 1.05 -3.68 -11.96
N PHE A 115 2.05 -3.67 -12.84
CA PHE A 115 1.85 -3.44 -14.27
C PHE A 115 1.06 -4.59 -14.92
N HIS A 116 1.40 -5.85 -14.60
CA HIS A 116 0.71 -6.99 -15.19
C HIS A 116 -0.76 -7.06 -14.79
N ILE A 117 -1.09 -6.79 -13.51
CA ILE A 117 -2.45 -6.81 -13.00
C ILE A 117 -3.23 -5.55 -13.41
N GLY A 118 -2.60 -4.38 -13.37
CA GLY A 118 -3.25 -3.10 -13.65
C GLY A 118 -3.48 -2.82 -15.13
N ARG A 119 -2.91 -3.63 -16.04
CA ARG A 119 -3.11 -3.47 -17.47
C ARG A 119 -4.43 -4.13 -17.89
N GLU A 120 -5.38 -3.30 -18.31
CA GLU A 120 -6.63 -3.78 -18.88
C GLU A 120 -6.38 -4.36 -20.28
N GLU A 121 -6.64 -5.66 -20.46
CA GLU A 121 -6.58 -6.26 -21.79
C GLU A 121 -7.81 -5.81 -22.60
N ARG A 122 -7.58 -5.15 -23.74
CA ARG A 122 -8.64 -4.79 -24.70
C ARG A 122 -9.18 -6.01 -25.44
N ALA A 123 -9.69 -7.01 -24.71
CA ALA A 123 -10.27 -8.22 -25.28
C ALA A 123 -11.52 -7.93 -26.13
N GLY A 124 -12.22 -6.82 -25.88
CA GLY A 124 -13.42 -6.42 -26.60
C GLY A 124 -13.19 -5.92 -28.04
N GLU A 125 -11.99 -5.43 -28.36
CA GLU A 125 -11.69 -4.83 -29.68
C GLU A 125 -11.54 -5.91 -30.78
N VAL A 126 -11.15 -7.13 -30.40
CA VAL A 126 -10.97 -8.25 -31.33
C VAL A 126 -12.28 -8.98 -31.64
N LEU A 127 -13.26 -8.96 -30.71
CA LEU A 127 -14.57 -9.59 -30.92
C LEU A 127 -15.51 -8.68 -31.74
N SER A 128 -15.49 -7.36 -31.50
CA SER A 128 -16.29 -6.39 -32.24
C SER A 128 -15.90 -6.32 -33.71
N ASN A 129 -14.59 -6.38 -34.02
CA ASN A 129 -14.11 -6.43 -35.40
C ASN A 129 -14.52 -7.70 -36.15
N ARG A 130 -14.59 -8.86 -35.47
CA ARG A 130 -15.06 -10.10 -36.08
C ARG A 130 -16.56 -10.07 -36.40
N LEU A 131 -17.37 -9.52 -35.50
CA LEU A 131 -18.81 -9.40 -35.70
C LEU A 131 -19.13 -8.45 -36.87
N ASN A 132 -18.46 -7.30 -36.93
CA ASN A 132 -18.58 -6.35 -38.04
C ASN A 132 -18.18 -6.94 -39.40
N ASP A 133 -17.13 -7.78 -39.42
CA ASP A 133 -16.68 -8.42 -40.66
C ASP A 133 -17.66 -9.51 -41.14
N SER A 134 -18.32 -10.23 -40.22
CA SER A 134 -19.37 -11.19 -40.58
C SER A 134 -20.66 -10.54 -41.09
N ASP A 135 -21.05 -9.37 -40.56
CA ASP A 135 -22.24 -8.65 -41.04
C ASP A 135 -22.03 -8.01 -42.41
N LYS A 136 -20.81 -7.53 -42.71
CA LYS A 136 -20.46 -7.03 -44.04
C LYS A 136 -20.55 -8.12 -45.10
N ARG A 137 -20.00 -9.30 -44.85
CA ARG A 137 -20.05 -10.43 -45.80
C ARG A 137 -21.48 -10.89 -46.11
N LYS A 138 -22.36 -10.94 -45.10
CA LYS A 138 -23.79 -11.27 -45.30
C LYS A 138 -24.53 -10.23 -46.14
N THR A 139 -24.13 -8.95 -46.05
CA THR A 139 -24.76 -7.88 -46.83
C THR A 139 -24.34 -7.94 -48.30
N GLU A 140 -23.13 -8.41 -48.59
CA GLU A 140 -22.61 -8.57 -49.97
C GLU A 140 -23.15 -9.82 -50.68
N GLU A 141 -23.51 -10.89 -49.96
CA GLU A 141 -24.12 -12.10 -50.56
C GLU A 141 -25.60 -11.91 -50.95
N HIS A 142 -26.25 -10.85 -50.49
CA HIS A 142 -27.67 -10.56 -50.75
C HIS A 142 -27.90 -9.43 -51.78
N ALA A 143 -26.84 -8.92 -52.41
CA ALA A 143 -26.89 -7.94 -53.51
C ALA A 143 -26.52 -8.59 -54.85
#